data_AF-A0A661FQW7-F1
#
_entry.id   AF-A0A661FQW7-F1
#
_cell.length_a   1.000
_cell.length_b   1.000
_cell.length_c   1.000
_cell.angle_alpha   90.00
_cell.angle_beta   90.00
_cell.angle_gamma   90.00
#
_symmetry.space_group_name_H-M   'P 1'
#
loop_
_entity.id
_entity.type
_entity.pdbx_description
1 polymer ?
#
loop_
_entity_poly.entity_id
_entity_poly.type
_entity_poly.pdbx_seq_one_letter_code
_entity_poly.pdbx_strand_id
1 'polypeptide(L)'
;MLIVSGCVQLGPDYQEPDVAVETDWLEIERQYVSTESPVGPRWWETTFNDSDLNWLVNSALQQNLSLRSAGLRVLQAQQQLAIAIGNQYPQQQAIDGQVSRQKSGGITFNEYSLGF
;
A
#
# COMPACT_ATOMS: atom_id res chain seq x y z
N MET A 1 2.79 -29.01 18.10
CA MET A 1 3.48 -28.09 19.02
C MET A 1 3.93 -26.89 18.20
N LEU A 2 3.27 -25.73 18.34
CA LEU A 2 3.64 -24.52 17.61
C LEU A 2 4.67 -23.75 18.46
N ILE A 3 5.87 -23.50 17.91
CA ILE A 3 6.86 -22.63 18.56
C ILE A 3 6.68 -21.23 17.96
N VAL A 4 6.02 -20.35 18.71
CA VAL A 4 5.89 -18.92 18.36
C VAL A 4 6.79 -18.13 19.30
N SER A 5 8.06 -17.97 18.91
CA SER A 5 9.06 -17.27 19.71
C SER A 5 10.00 -16.50 18.79
N GLY A 6 9.53 -15.33 18.34
CA GLY A 6 10.29 -14.43 17.49
C GLY A 6 9.51 -13.14 17.28
N CYS A 7 9.71 -12.16 18.17
CA CYS A 7 9.28 -10.79 17.89
C CYS A 7 10.10 -10.29 16.69
N VAL A 8 9.45 -10.16 15.53
CA VAL A 8 10.12 -9.74 14.30
C VAL A 8 10.39 -8.24 14.38
N GLN A 9 11.61 -7.85 14.74
CA GLN A 9 12.04 -6.47 14.60
C GLN A 9 12.31 -6.16 13.13
N LEU A 10 11.35 -5.48 12.50
CA LEU A 10 11.36 -5.14 11.08
C LEU A 10 12.28 -3.94 10.77
N GLY A 11 13.58 -4.15 10.94
CA GLY A 11 14.60 -3.13 10.68
C GLY A 11 14.70 -2.03 11.75
N PRO A 12 15.55 -1.02 11.54
CA PRO A 12 15.54 0.21 12.33
C PRO A 12 14.35 1.08 11.95
N ASP A 13 13.91 1.93 12.89
CA ASP A 13 12.91 2.97 12.60
C ASP A 13 13.39 3.90 11.47
N TYR A 14 12.45 4.33 10.61
CA TYR A 14 12.77 5.27 9.55
C TYR A 14 13.27 6.59 10.12
N GLN A 15 14.43 7.03 9.66
CA GLN A 15 14.97 8.36 9.91
C GLN A 15 15.12 9.06 8.56
N GLU A 16 14.62 10.29 8.46
CA GLU A 16 14.77 11.11 7.27
C GLU A 16 16.27 11.41 7.06
N PRO A 17 16.83 11.16 5.85
CA PRO A 17 18.24 11.45 5.59
C PRO A 17 18.52 12.95 5.71
N ASP A 18 19.59 13.31 6.42
CA ASP A 18 20.12 14.67 6.37
C ASP A 18 20.75 14.91 4.98
N VAL A 19 20.11 15.76 4.18
CA VAL A 19 20.56 16.10 2.82
C VAL A 19 21.15 17.50 2.85
N ALA A 20 22.47 17.59 2.60
CA ALA A 20 23.16 18.84 2.42
C ALA A 20 22.68 19.55 1.14
N VAL A 21 21.64 20.36 1.28
CA VAL A 21 21.13 21.31 0.27
C VAL A 21 21.55 22.72 0.66
N GLU A 22 21.80 23.57 -0.33
CA GLU A 22 22.05 25.00 -0.07
C GLU A 22 20.77 25.66 0.46
N THR A 23 20.92 26.48 1.50
CA THR A 23 19.79 27.23 2.10
C THR A 23 19.32 28.38 1.22
N ASP A 24 20.21 28.88 0.37
CA ASP A 24 20.02 30.09 -0.43
C ASP A 24 20.33 29.82 -1.90
N TRP A 25 19.46 30.32 -2.78
CA TRP A 25 19.70 30.29 -4.22
C TRP A 25 20.51 31.51 -4.64
N LEU A 26 21.53 31.29 -5.47
CA LEU A 26 22.50 32.32 -5.86
C LEU A 26 21.91 33.48 -6.70
N GLU A 27 20.79 33.26 -7.40
CA GLU A 27 20.21 34.21 -8.36
C GLU A 27 18.74 34.59 -8.02
N ILE A 28 18.42 34.81 -6.74
CA ILE A 28 17.09 35.29 -6.34
C ILE A 28 17.05 36.82 -6.22
N GLU A 29 16.35 37.48 -7.15
CA GLU A 29 15.65 38.73 -6.85
C GLU A 29 14.51 38.43 -5.87
N ARG A 30 14.76 38.66 -4.56
CA ARG A 30 13.85 38.27 -3.45
C ARG A 30 12.43 38.84 -3.54
N GLN A 31 12.17 39.81 -4.43
CA GLN A 31 10.84 40.36 -4.65
C GLN A 31 9.86 39.38 -5.32
N TYR A 32 10.34 38.34 -6.01
CA TYR A 32 9.50 37.41 -6.78
C TYR A 32 9.38 36.00 -6.18
N VAL A 33 10.09 35.70 -5.10
CA VAL A 33 10.09 34.37 -4.46
C VAL A 33 9.41 34.46 -3.10
N SER A 34 8.21 33.89 -3.00
CA SER A 34 7.52 33.69 -1.73
C SER A 34 7.97 32.39 -1.08
N THR A 35 8.18 32.42 0.24
CA THR A 35 8.40 31.23 1.09
C THR A 35 7.09 30.68 1.68
N GLU A 36 5.94 31.20 1.26
CA GLU A 36 4.63 30.73 1.70
C GLU A 36 4.24 29.38 1.06
N SER A 37 3.06 28.89 1.46
CA SER A 37 2.54 27.53 1.21
C SER A 37 2.68 27.04 -0.25
N PRO A 38 2.86 25.72 -0.49
CA PRO A 38 3.11 25.18 -1.82
C PRO A 38 2.10 25.66 -2.86
N VAL A 39 2.64 26.11 -3.99
CA VAL A 39 1.88 26.53 -5.17
C VAL A 39 0.85 25.45 -5.52
N GLY A 40 -0.44 25.81 -5.44
CA GLY A 40 -1.53 24.85 -5.53
C GLY A 40 -1.53 24.06 -6.86
N PRO A 41 -2.07 22.83 -6.91
CA PRO A 41 -1.97 21.93 -8.06
C PRO A 41 -2.72 22.38 -9.32
N ARG A 42 -3.35 23.58 -9.29
CA ARG A 42 -4.03 24.26 -10.40
C ARG A 42 -3.66 25.76 -10.50
N TRP A 43 -2.48 26.15 -9.99
CA TRP A 43 -2.03 27.55 -9.93
C TRP A 43 -2.15 28.34 -11.24
N TRP A 44 -1.94 27.66 -12.38
CA TRP A 44 -2.02 28.27 -13.71
C TRP A 44 -3.41 28.87 -13.98
N GLU A 45 -4.47 28.33 -13.37
CA GLU A 45 -5.85 28.82 -13.55
C GLU A 45 -5.99 30.24 -13.00
N THR A 46 -5.37 30.53 -11.85
CA THR A 46 -5.38 31.86 -11.21
C THR A 46 -4.28 32.78 -11.73
N THR A 47 -3.13 32.25 -12.15
CA THR A 47 -1.98 33.05 -12.59
C THR A 47 -2.11 33.54 -14.04
N PHE A 48 -2.63 32.69 -14.95
CA PHE A 48 -2.81 33.08 -16.36
C PHE A 48 -4.25 33.50 -16.68
N ASN A 49 -5.24 32.96 -15.97
CA ASN A 49 -6.67 33.25 -16.18
C ASN A 49 -7.13 33.07 -17.65
N ASP A 50 -6.57 32.05 -18.32
CA ASP A 50 -6.82 31.71 -19.73
C ASP A 50 -7.74 30.48 -19.83
N SER A 51 -8.90 30.63 -20.47
CA SER A 51 -9.89 29.56 -20.64
C SER A 51 -9.41 28.43 -21.55
N ASP A 52 -8.62 28.75 -22.57
CA ASP A 52 -8.17 27.81 -23.58
C ASP A 52 -7.00 26.98 -23.04
N LEU A 53 -6.09 27.62 -22.30
CA LEU A 53 -5.07 26.92 -21.51
C LEU A 53 -5.73 25.94 -20.52
N ASN A 54 -6.74 26.40 -19.77
CA ASN A 54 -7.45 25.55 -18.82
C ASN A 54 -8.16 24.38 -19.50
N TRP A 55 -8.76 24.59 -20.68
CA TRP A 55 -9.36 23.51 -21.46
C TRP A 55 -8.33 22.50 -21.98
N LEU A 56 -7.19 22.97 -22.50
CA LEU A 56 -6.09 22.13 -22.98
C LEU A 56 -5.50 21.26 -21.85
N VAL A 57 -5.21 21.85 -20.68
CA VAL A 57 -4.66 21.12 -19.54
C VAL A 57 -5.65 20.07 -19.02
N ASN A 58 -6.93 20.43 -18.84
CA ASN A 58 -7.94 19.46 -18.41
C ASN A 58 -8.14 18.33 -19.44
N SER A 59 -8.12 18.64 -20.73
CA SER A 59 -8.21 17.64 -21.81
C SER A 59 -7.00 16.69 -21.81
N ALA A 60 -5.79 17.23 -21.65
CA ALA A 60 -4.57 16.45 -21.52
C ALA A 60 -4.63 15.52 -20.30
N LEU A 61 -4.98 16.03 -19.12
CA LEU A 61 -5.09 15.24 -17.88
C LEU A 61 -6.07 14.07 -18.01
N GLN A 62 -7.22 14.27 -18.68
CA GLN A 62 -8.22 13.22 -18.88
C GLN A 62 -7.75 12.12 -19.84
N GLN A 63 -6.96 12.46 -20.86
CA GLN A 63 -6.55 11.56 -21.94
C GLN A 63 -5.12 11.00 -21.78
N ASN A 64 -4.35 11.47 -20.79
CA ASN A 64 -2.97 11.07 -20.56
C ASN A 64 -2.85 9.60 -20.09
N LEU A 65 -2.41 8.73 -20.99
CA LEU A 65 -2.19 7.29 -20.72
C LEU A 65 -1.06 7.04 -19.70
N SER A 66 -0.04 7.91 -19.62
CA SER A 66 1.04 7.80 -18.65
C SER A 66 0.55 8.06 -17.21
N LEU A 67 -0.33 9.05 -17.01
CA LEU A 67 -0.99 9.28 -15.73
C LEU A 67 -1.90 8.12 -15.34
N ARG A 68 -2.69 7.59 -16.29
CA ARG A 68 -3.50 6.37 -16.06
C ARG A 68 -2.64 5.17 -15.67
N SER A 69 -1.50 4.97 -16.34
CA SER A 69 -0.54 3.91 -16.02
C SER A 69 0.08 4.10 -14.63
N ALA A 70 0.43 5.33 -14.24
CA ALA A 70 0.92 5.63 -12.89
C ALA A 70 -0.14 5.32 -11.82
N GLY A 71 -1.41 5.69 -12.04
CA GLY A 71 -2.51 5.34 -11.14
C GLY A 71 -2.70 3.82 -10.98
N LEU A 72 -2.63 3.07 -12.08
CA LEU A 72 -2.69 1.60 -12.05
C LEU A 72 -1.52 0.97 -11.27
N ARG A 73 -0.31 1.55 -11.32
CA ARG A 73 0.85 1.09 -10.52
C ARG A 73 0.63 1.29 -9.02
N VAL A 74 -0.01 2.39 -8.61
CA VAL A 74 -0.37 2.61 -7.20
C VAL A 74 -1.39 1.56 -6.74
N LEU A 75 -2.42 1.28 -7.55
CA LEU A 75 -3.39 0.22 -7.25
C LEU A 75 -2.72 -1.17 -7.19
N GLN A 76 -1.79 -1.46 -8.10
CA GLN A 76 -1.00 -2.70 -8.09
C GLN A 76 -0.20 -2.86 -6.78
N ALA A 77 0.47 -1.80 -6.32
CA ALA A 77 1.21 -1.81 -5.06
C ALA A 77 0.28 -2.04 -3.85
N GLN A 78 -0.93 -1.45 -3.85
CA GLN A 78 -1.94 -1.72 -2.83
C GLN A 78 -2.41 -3.19 -2.83
N GLN A 79 -2.56 -3.82 -4.01
CA GLN A 79 -2.89 -5.25 -4.07
C GLN A 79 -1.72 -6.14 -3.61
N GLN A 80 -0.48 -5.77 -3.89
CA GLN A 80 0.70 -6.47 -3.37
C GLN A 80 0.77 -6.40 -1.84
N LEU A 81 0.45 -5.24 -1.25
CA LEU A 81 0.30 -5.10 0.20
C LEU A 81 -0.84 -5.97 0.75
N ALA A 82 -2.00 -5.98 0.09
CA ALA A 82 -3.14 -6.81 0.51
C ALA A 82 -2.81 -8.32 0.47
N ILE A 83 -2.08 -8.78 -0.54
CA ILE A 83 -1.57 -10.17 -0.62
C ILE A 83 -0.56 -10.45 0.52
N ALA A 84 0.38 -9.52 0.78
CA ALA A 84 1.36 -9.66 1.86
C ALA A 84 0.71 -9.70 3.26
N ILE A 85 -0.40 -9.00 3.46
CA ILE A 85 -1.24 -9.08 4.67
C ILE A 85 -2.01 -10.41 4.68
N GLY A 86 -2.66 -10.78 3.58
CA GLY A 86 -3.42 -12.03 3.46
C GLY A 86 -2.59 -13.27 3.79
N ASN A 87 -1.34 -13.31 3.32
CA ASN A 87 -0.38 -14.40 3.57
C ASN A 87 0.03 -14.57 5.05
N GLN A 88 -0.32 -13.63 5.93
CA GLN A 88 -0.10 -13.77 7.39
C GLN A 88 -1.17 -14.66 8.05
N TYR A 89 -2.26 -14.96 7.34
CA TYR A 89 -3.36 -15.82 7.81
C TYR A 89 -3.29 -17.22 7.18
N PRO A 90 -3.89 -18.25 7.81
CA PRO A 90 -4.00 -19.59 7.23
C PRO A 90 -4.75 -19.56 5.89
N GLN A 91 -4.04 -19.93 4.81
CA GLN A 91 -4.60 -19.96 3.45
C GLN A 91 -5.54 -21.14 3.19
N GLN A 92 -5.52 -22.15 4.07
CA GLN A 92 -6.40 -23.31 4.03
C GLN A 92 -7.22 -23.36 5.32
N GLN A 93 -8.54 -23.28 5.19
CA GLN A 93 -9.50 -23.54 6.26
C GLN A 93 -10.09 -24.94 6.02
N ALA A 94 -9.28 -25.98 6.22
CA ALA A 94 -9.79 -27.34 6.31
C ALA A 94 -10.52 -27.49 7.65
N ILE A 95 -11.79 -27.93 7.62
CA ILE A 95 -12.56 -28.23 8.83
C ILE A 95 -12.69 -29.73 8.94
N ASP A 96 -11.70 -30.34 9.60
CA ASP A 96 -11.68 -31.77 9.90
C ASP A 96 -12.17 -32.04 11.34
N GLY A 97 -13.07 -33.01 11.48
CA GLY A 97 -13.56 -33.53 12.74
C GLY A 97 -13.49 -35.06 12.76
N GLN A 98 -13.05 -35.64 13.87
CA GLN A 98 -12.85 -37.08 14.02
C GLN A 98 -13.44 -37.58 15.35
N VAL A 99 -14.15 -38.71 15.32
CA VAL A 99 -14.83 -39.34 16.45
C VAL A 99 -14.42 -40.81 16.52
N SER A 100 -13.41 -41.12 17.32
CA SER A 100 -12.93 -42.49 17.57
C SER A 100 -13.52 -43.09 18.86
N ARG A 101 -13.85 -44.38 18.82
CA ARG A 101 -14.31 -45.26 19.90
C ARG A 101 -13.45 -46.54 19.81
N GLN A 102 -13.10 -47.22 20.91
CA GLN A 102 -12.17 -48.38 20.90
C GLN A 102 -12.63 -49.52 21.83
N LYS A 103 -12.17 -50.80 21.73
CA LYS A 103 -11.26 -51.43 20.74
C LYS A 103 -10.36 -52.58 21.23
N SER A 104 -10.72 -53.29 22.32
CA SER A 104 -10.32 -54.70 22.50
C SER A 104 -11.11 -55.42 23.61
N GLY A 105 -11.17 -56.77 23.56
CA GLY A 105 -11.54 -57.68 24.67
C GLY A 105 -12.90 -57.54 25.39
N GLY A 106 -13.69 -56.51 25.06
CA GLY A 106 -14.88 -56.13 25.85
C GLY A 106 -15.33 -54.67 25.63
N ILE A 107 -14.48 -53.81 25.06
CA ILE A 107 -14.88 -52.50 24.53
C ILE A 107 -15.11 -52.61 22.99
N THR A 108 -15.47 -51.56 22.24
CA THR A 108 -15.92 -51.66 20.81
C THR A 108 -15.46 -50.50 19.89
N PHE A 109 -15.17 -50.86 18.62
CA PHE A 109 -14.38 -50.08 17.65
C PHE A 109 -15.28 -49.21 16.80
N ASN A 110 -15.03 -47.91 16.82
CA ASN A 110 -15.59 -47.02 15.81
C ASN A 110 -14.56 -45.95 15.46
N GLU A 111 -14.56 -45.46 14.24
CA GLU A 111 -13.95 -44.17 13.93
C GLU A 111 -14.73 -43.52 12.81
N TYR A 112 -15.05 -42.23 12.97
CA TYR A 112 -15.79 -41.43 12.01
C TYR A 112 -15.02 -40.16 11.76
N SER A 113 -14.71 -39.81 10.52
CA SER A 113 -14.16 -38.50 10.17
C SER A 113 -15.10 -37.75 9.23
N LEU A 114 -15.10 -36.43 9.37
CA LEU A 114 -15.83 -35.46 8.56
C LEU A 114 -14.81 -34.39 8.17
N GLY A 115 -14.62 -34.15 6.88
CA GLY A 115 -13.73 -33.10 6.37
C GLY A 115 -14.42 -32.35 5.24
N PHE A 116 -14.11 -31.06 5.11
CA PHE A 116 -14.59 -30.15 4.06
C PHE A 116 -13.40 -29.43 3.42
#